data_AF-A0A0S8EFB4-F1
#
_entry.id   AF-A0A0S8EFB4-F1
#
_cell.length_a   1.000
_cell.length_b   1.000
_cell.length_c   1.000
_cell.angle_alpha   90.00
_cell.angle_beta   90.00
_cell.angle_gamma   90.00
#
_symmetry.space_group_name_H-M   'P 1'
#
loop_
_entity.id
_entity.type
_entity.pdbx_description
1 polymer ?
#
loop_
_entity_poly.entity_id
_entity_poly.type
_entity_poly.pdbx_seq_one_letter_code
_entity_poly.pdbx_strand_id
1 'polypeptide(L)'
;MVGMHAQTLRYYERMGIIAPSRSRGRIRLYSQADINRLLQIQRLINDLGVNLAGAEVILRLNDRIRQMEEEMEELRHRLQRIRDRRLPAPPEE
;
A
#
# COMPACT_ATOMS: atom_id res chain seq x y z
N MET A 1 -16.85 -8.99 3.43
CA MET A 1 -17.18 -7.75 4.19
C MET A 1 -16.31 -7.75 5.44
N VAL A 2 -15.69 -6.63 5.84
CA VAL A 2 -14.59 -6.60 6.86
C VAL A 2 -15.08 -6.87 8.30
N GLY A 3 -16.37 -7.09 8.54
CA GLY A 3 -16.91 -7.46 9.87
C GLY A 3 -16.69 -6.42 10.97
N MET A 4 -16.23 -5.21 10.62
CA MET A 4 -15.82 -4.18 11.57
C MET A 4 -16.99 -3.23 11.89
N HIS A 5 -17.12 -2.86 13.16
CA HIS A 5 -18.13 -1.88 13.59
C HIS A 5 -17.87 -0.50 12.97
N ALA A 6 -18.94 0.22 12.61
CA ALA A 6 -18.84 1.51 11.92
C ALA A 6 -18.08 2.58 12.74
N GLN A 7 -18.10 2.51 14.07
CA GLN A 7 -17.33 3.42 14.91
C GLN A 7 -15.82 3.20 14.79
N THR A 8 -15.37 1.96 14.64
CA THR A 8 -13.96 1.61 14.45
C THR A 8 -13.46 2.12 13.10
N LEU A 9 -14.26 1.97 12.04
CA LEU A 9 -13.95 2.56 10.74
C LEU A 9 -13.81 4.08 10.79
N ARG A 10 -14.74 4.77 11.50
CA ARG A 10 -14.65 6.22 11.72
C ARG A 10 -13.42 6.61 12.55
N TYR A 11 -13.03 5.78 13.51
CA TYR A 11 -11.84 6.01 14.30
C TYR A 11 -10.58 5.89 13.44
N TYR A 12 -10.50 4.87 12.58
CA TYR A 12 -9.39 4.67 11.67
C TYR A 12 -9.30 5.76 10.59
N GLU A 13 -10.44 6.24 10.09
CA GLU A 13 -10.51 7.44 9.23
C GLU A 13 -9.91 8.67 9.94
N ARG A 14 -10.30 8.93 11.20
CA ARG A 14 -9.77 10.09 11.96
C ARG A 14 -8.27 10.01 12.22
N MET A 15 -7.74 8.81 12.39
CA MET A 15 -6.29 8.60 12.53
C MET A 15 -5.55 8.63 11.19
N GLY A 16 -6.25 8.81 10.06
CA GLY A 16 -5.62 8.83 8.73
C GLY A 16 -5.16 7.46 8.25
N ILE A 17 -5.57 6.37 8.93
CA ILE A 17 -5.22 5.01 8.54
C ILE A 17 -5.88 4.63 7.22
N ILE A 18 -7.12 5.07 7.02
CA ILE A 18 -7.88 4.91 5.78
C ILE A 18 -8.42 6.27 5.34
N ALA A 19 -8.63 6.44 4.04
CA ALA A 19 -9.08 7.70 3.47
C ALA A 19 -10.25 7.45 2.50
N PRO A 20 -11.44 7.08 3.02
CA PRO A 20 -12.59 6.83 2.18
C PRO A 20 -13.01 8.10 1.43
N SER A 21 -13.38 7.93 0.17
CA SER A 21 -14.01 9.01 -0.59
C SER A 21 -15.46 9.22 -0.12
N ARG A 22 -16.07 10.33 -0.51
CA ARG A 22 -17.46 10.65 -0.14
C ARG A 22 -18.32 10.81 -1.38
N SER A 23 -19.49 10.16 -1.38
CA SER A 23 -20.51 10.39 -2.40
C SER A 23 -21.18 11.77 -2.24
N ARG A 24 -21.96 12.20 -3.24
CA ARG A 24 -22.76 13.45 -3.17
C ARG A 24 -23.67 13.51 -1.92
N GLY A 25 -24.13 12.36 -1.44
CA GLY A 25 -24.94 12.24 -0.21
C GLY A 25 -24.13 12.16 1.10
N ARG A 26 -22.83 12.49 1.10
CA ARG A 26 -21.91 12.36 2.25
C ARG A 26 -21.72 10.93 2.79
N ILE A 27 -22.02 9.91 1.98
CA ILE A 27 -21.78 8.50 2.33
C ILE A 27 -20.30 8.18 2.09
N ARG A 28 -19.66 7.48 3.03
CA ARG A 28 -18.28 6.99 2.88
C ARG A 28 -18.23 5.84 1.90
N LEU A 29 -17.35 5.94 0.92
CA LEU A 29 -17.06 4.92 -0.06
C LEU A 29 -15.62 4.46 0.15
N TYR A 30 -15.48 3.22 0.62
CA TYR A 30 -14.18 2.61 0.85
C TYR A 30 -13.66 2.00 -0.45
N SER A 31 -12.45 2.35 -0.82
CA SER A 31 -11.75 1.74 -1.96
C SER A 31 -11.29 0.33 -1.61
N GLN A 32 -10.90 -0.46 -2.61
CA GLN A 32 -10.29 -1.77 -2.37
C GLN A 32 -8.99 -1.65 -1.54
N ALA A 33 -8.23 -0.56 -1.71
CA ALA A 33 -7.04 -0.28 -0.91
C ALA A 33 -7.38 -0.07 0.57
N ASP A 34 -8.44 0.68 0.89
CA ASP A 34 -8.93 0.85 2.26
C ASP A 34 -9.32 -0.50 2.86
N ILE A 35 -10.06 -1.32 2.10
CA ILE A 35 -10.48 -2.66 2.55
C ILE A 35 -9.28 -3.57 2.84
N ASN A 36 -8.29 -3.60 1.95
CA ASN A 36 -7.08 -4.39 2.14
C ASN A 36 -6.30 -3.93 3.38
N ARG A 37 -6.20 -2.62 3.59
CA ARG A 37 -5.52 -2.04 4.75
C ARG A 37 -6.23 -2.41 6.05
N LEU A 38 -7.56 -2.39 6.07
CA LEU A 38 -8.35 -2.82 7.22
C LEU A 38 -8.15 -4.30 7.56
N LEU A 39 -8.11 -5.16 6.55
CA LEU A 39 -7.86 -6.60 6.73
C LEU A 39 -6.45 -6.87 7.28
N GLN A 40 -5.45 -6.11 6.82
CA GLN A 40 -4.08 -6.21 7.36
C GLN A 40 -4.03 -5.81 8.83
N ILE A 41 -4.70 -4.72 9.22
CA ILE A 41 -4.77 -4.30 10.63
C ILE A 41 -5.46 -5.37 11.46
N GLN A 42 -6.57 -5.92 10.98
CA GLN A 42 -7.29 -6.97 11.67
C GLN A 42 -6.40 -8.19 11.91
N ARG A 43 -5.62 -8.60 10.90
CA ARG A 43 -4.65 -9.69 11.02
C ARG A 43 -3.55 -9.38 12.04
N LEU A 44 -2.97 -8.18 11.99
CA LEU A 44 -1.91 -7.76 12.92
C LEU A 44 -2.41 -7.76 14.38
N ILE A 45 -3.63 -7.29 14.61
CA ILE A 45 -4.21 -7.23 15.95
C ILE A 45 -4.65 -8.59 16.44
N ASN A 46 -5.44 -9.32 15.64
CA ASN A 46 -6.09 -10.54 16.11
C ASN A 46 -5.17 -11.76 16.10
N ASP A 47 -4.31 -11.87 15.09
CA ASP A 47 -3.51 -13.08 14.89
C ASP A 47 -2.12 -12.93 15.50
N LEU A 48 -1.57 -11.71 15.48
CA LEU A 48 -0.20 -11.42 15.93
C LEU A 48 -0.15 -10.66 17.27
N GLY A 49 -1.31 -10.32 17.85
CA GLY A 49 -1.39 -9.65 19.15
C GLY A 49 -0.80 -8.23 19.17
N VAL A 50 -0.61 -7.61 18.00
CA VAL A 50 -0.05 -6.26 17.89
C VAL A 50 -1.12 -5.25 18.28
N ASN A 51 -0.76 -4.23 19.04
CA ASN A 51 -1.70 -3.14 19.30
C ASN A 51 -1.89 -2.25 18.05
N LEU A 52 -2.89 -1.38 18.05
CA LEU A 52 -3.18 -0.52 16.90
C LEU A 52 -2.01 0.40 16.50
N ALA A 53 -1.30 0.98 17.48
CA ALA A 53 -0.15 1.84 17.21
C ALA A 53 0.99 1.08 16.52
N GLY A 54 1.27 -0.15 16.97
CA GLY A 54 2.22 -1.04 16.33
C GLY A 54 1.77 -1.44 14.91
N ALA A 55 0.48 -1.73 14.73
CA ALA A 55 -0.06 -2.05 13.42
C ALA A 55 0.09 -0.87 12.43
N GLU A 56 -0.11 0.37 12.89
CA GLU A 56 0.11 1.56 12.09
C GLU A 56 1.57 1.72 11.64
N VAL A 57 2.52 1.53 12.57
CA VAL A 57 3.96 1.60 12.27
C VAL A 57 4.32 0.52 11.24
N ILE A 58 3.85 -0.71 11.43
CA ILE A 58 4.12 -1.82 10.49
C ILE A 58 3.57 -1.50 9.10
N LEU A 59 2.34 -0.99 9.00
CA LEU A 59 1.77 -0.62 7.71
C LEU A 59 2.57 0.48 7.01
N ARG A 60 2.98 1.52 7.75
CA ARG A 60 3.79 2.61 7.21
C ARG A 60 5.16 2.11 6.71
N LEU A 61 5.78 1.19 7.45
CA LEU A 61 7.03 0.56 7.04
C LEU A 61 6.84 -0.29 5.78
N ASN A 62 5.77 -1.06 5.69
CA ASN A 62 5.44 -1.83 4.48
C ASN A 62 5.21 -0.93 3.26
N ASP A 63 4.50 0.20 3.43
CA ASP A 63 4.30 1.17 2.36
C ASP A 63 5.65 1.74 1.87
N ARG A 64 6.56 2.04 2.81
CA ARG A 64 7.89 2.55 2.48
C ARG A 64 8.78 1.51 1.79
N ILE A 65 8.70 0.24 2.22
CA ILE A 65 9.41 -0.87 1.56
C ILE A 65 8.93 -1.02 0.12
N ARG A 66 7.61 -1.02 -0.12
CA ARG A 66 7.05 -1.11 -1.47
C ARG A 66 7.51 0.04 -2.36
N GLN A 67 7.48 1.27 -1.84
CA GLN A 67 7.98 2.42 -2.58
C GLN A 67 9.46 2.25 -2.95
N MET A 68 10.29 1.79 -2.01
CA MET A 68 11.70 1.52 -2.29
C MET A 68 11.89 0.41 -3.33
N GLU A 69 11.07 -0.64 -3.30
CA GLU A 69 11.09 -1.71 -4.30
C GLU A 69 10.71 -1.20 -5.69
N GLU A 70 9.68 -0.36 -5.80
CA GLU A 70 9.27 0.28 -7.06
C GLU A 70 10.37 1.19 -7.62
N GLU A 71 10.99 2.03 -6.77
CA GLU A 71 12.11 2.89 -7.16
C GLU A 71 13.33 2.06 -7.63
N MET A 72 13.63 0.96 -6.94
CA MET A 72 14.72 0.06 -7.35
C MET A 72 14.44 -0.58 -8.72
N GLU A 73 13.22 -1.04 -8.97
CA GLU A 73 12.86 -1.60 -10.27
C GLU A 73 12.93 -0.57 -11.40
N GLU A 74 12.46 0.66 -11.15
CA GLU A 74 12.58 1.75 -12.11
C GLU A 74 14.06 2.06 -12.44
N LEU A 75 14.93 2.12 -11.42
CA LEU A 75 16.36 2.31 -11.60
C LEU A 75 17.00 1.17 -12.39
N ARG A 76 16.65 -0.09 -12.09
CA ARG A 76 17.12 -1.27 -12.85
C ARG A 76 16.71 -1.19 -14.31
N HIS A 77 15.44 -0.86 -14.59
CA HIS A 77 14.93 -0.68 -15.95
C HIS A 77 15.67 0.44 -16.68
N ARG A 78 15.99 1.55 -16.00
CA ARG A 78 16.73 2.67 -16.58
C ARG A 78 18.17 2.29 -16.93
N LEU A 79 18.87 1.57 -16.03
CA LEU A 79 20.22 1.07 -16.30
C LEU A 79 20.24 0.11 -17.49
N GLN A 80 19.24 -0.78 -17.56
CA GLN A 80 19.08 -1.72 -18.68
C GLN A 80 18.95 -0.97 -20.01
N ARG A 81 18.08 0.04 -20.10
CA ARG A 81 17.92 0.86 -21.31
C ARG A 81 19.19 1.60 -21.72
N ILE A 82 19.97 2.11 -20.77
CA ILE A 82 21.25 2.78 -21.06
C ILE A 82 22.26 1.79 -21.62
N ARG A 83 22.33 0.58 -21.04
CA ARG A 83 23.21 -0.50 -21.51
C ARG A 83 22.86 -0.89 -22.94
N ASP A 84 21.59 -1.12 -23.21
CA ASP A 84 21.09 -1.59 -24.52
C ASP A 84 21.28 -0.51 -25.61
N ARG A 85 21.23 0.78 -25.26
CA ARG A 85 21.53 1.88 -26.19
C ARG A 85 23.02 2.03 -26.51
N ARG A 86 23.92 1.54 -25.65
CA ARG A 86 25.38 1.67 -25.81
C ARG A 86 26.02 0.50 -26.57
N LEU A 87 25.37 -0.65 -26.68
CA LEU A 87 25.81 -1.75 -27.55
C LEU A 87 24.96 -1.78 -28.82
N PRO A 88 25.51 -1.55 -30.02
CA PRO A 88 24.84 -2.01 -31.24
C PRO A 88 24.76 -3.55 -31.18
N ALA A 89 23.65 -4.11 -31.70
CA ALA A 89 23.54 -5.56 -31.87
C ALA A 89 24.78 -6.06 -32.63
N PRO A 90 25.41 -7.17 -32.18
CA PRO A 90 26.50 -7.75 -32.96
C PRO A 90 25.99 -8.02 -34.37
N PRO A 91 26.76 -7.69 -35.43
CA PRO A 91 26.34 -7.97 -36.80
C PRO A 91 26.01 -9.46 -36.92
N GLU A 92 24.86 -9.78 -37.50
CA GLU A 92 24.49 -11.14 -37.85
C GLU A 92 25.50 -11.63 -38.92
N GLU A 93 26.33 -12.61 -38.57
CA GLU A 93 27.23 -13.34 -39.50
C GLU A 93 26.45 -14.33 -40.36
#